data_AF-B4IKH4-F1
#
_entry.id   AF-B4IKH4-F1
#
_cell.length_a   1.000
_cell.length_b   1.000
_cell.length_c   1.000
_cell.angle_alpha   90.00
_cell.angle_beta   90.00
_cell.angle_gamma   90.00
#
_symmetry.space_group_name_H-M   'P 1'
#
loop_
_entity.id
_entity.type
_entity.pdbx_description
1 polymer ?
#
loop_
_entity_poly.entity_id
_entity_poly.type
_entity_poly.pdbx_seq_one_letter_code
_entity_poly.pdbx_strand_id
1 'polypeptide(L)'
;MFYSYPYKALSFPIQCVWLKLNGSWPLTESSRPWRSQSFLATAYIVWAWYVIASVAITISYQTAFLLNNLSDIIITTENCCTTFMGVLNFVRLIHLRLNQRKFRQLIENFSYEIWIPDFAKRLEDFFNPILLANLTISSVLICMVGFQIITGKNMFIGDYVKFIIYISSALSQLYVLCENGDALIKQSTLTAQILYECQWEGSDRIEIHSFTPTSKRIRNQIWFMILCSQQPVRITAFKFSTLSLQSFTAILSTSISYFTLLRSVYFDDEKKLD
;
A
#
# COMPACT_ATOMS: atom_id res chain seq x y z
N MET A 1 -27.46 24.24 -18.06
CA MET A 1 -27.01 24.83 -16.79
C MET A 1 -26.64 23.68 -15.88
N PHE A 2 -25.36 23.36 -15.74
CA PHE A 2 -24.91 22.27 -14.87
C PHE A 2 -25.07 22.76 -13.42
N TYR A 3 -25.93 22.10 -12.64
CA TYR A 3 -25.97 22.31 -11.20
C TYR A 3 -24.66 21.79 -10.61
N SER A 4 -23.73 22.70 -10.30
CA SER A 4 -22.64 22.43 -9.38
C SER A 4 -23.26 22.16 -8.01
N TYR A 5 -23.50 20.88 -7.70
CA TYR A 5 -23.64 20.47 -6.31
C TYR A 5 -22.35 20.89 -5.59
N PRO A 6 -22.43 21.59 -4.44
CA PRO A 6 -21.25 21.88 -3.64
C PRO A 6 -20.77 20.54 -3.08
N TYR A 7 -19.74 19.98 -3.73
CA TYR A 7 -19.11 18.76 -3.26
C TYR A 7 -18.63 18.98 -1.83
N LYS A 8 -19.09 18.13 -0.89
CA LYS A 8 -18.42 18.01 0.40
C LYS A 8 -16.95 17.70 0.11
N ALA A 9 -16.05 18.53 0.61
CA ALA A 9 -14.62 18.25 0.54
C ALA A 9 -14.39 16.82 1.05
N LEU A 10 -13.72 15.99 0.24
CA LEU A 10 -13.43 14.61 0.57
C LEU A 10 -12.70 14.61 1.92
N SER A 11 -13.37 14.18 2.99
CA SER A 11 -12.74 14.10 4.31
C SER A 11 -11.85 12.87 4.30
N PHE A 12 -10.55 13.09 4.13
CA PHE A 12 -9.59 11.99 4.14
C PHE A 12 -9.62 11.24 5.48
N PRO A 13 -9.55 9.90 5.46
CA PRO A 13 -9.54 9.10 6.67
C PRO A 13 -8.31 9.42 7.54
N ILE A 14 -8.41 9.11 8.83
CA ILE A 14 -7.33 9.28 9.82
C ILE A 14 -6.04 8.57 9.37
N GLN A 15 -6.16 7.52 8.56
CA GLN A 15 -5.02 6.80 7.95
C GLN A 15 -4.07 7.71 7.14
N CYS A 16 -4.56 8.83 6.58
CA CYS A 16 -3.74 9.79 5.85
C CYS A 16 -2.93 10.75 6.74
N VAL A 17 -3.16 10.75 8.07
CA VAL A 17 -2.44 11.63 9.02
C VAL A 17 -0.94 11.31 9.02
N TRP A 18 -0.57 10.03 8.94
CA TRP A 18 0.84 9.61 8.88
C TRP A 18 1.54 10.05 7.60
N LEU A 19 0.85 10.04 6.46
CA LEU A 19 1.37 10.62 5.21
C LEU A 19 1.61 12.13 5.33
N LYS A 20 0.75 12.84 6.06
CA LYS A 20 0.93 14.27 6.34
C LYS A 20 2.15 14.50 7.23
N LEU A 21 2.30 13.71 8.30
CA LEU A 21 3.41 13.84 9.25
C LEU A 21 4.79 13.59 8.60
N ASN A 22 4.88 12.59 7.72
CA ASN A 22 6.12 12.21 7.05
C ASN A 22 6.41 13.05 5.79
N GLY A 23 5.71 14.17 5.58
CA GLY A 23 6.02 15.06 4.45
C GLY A 23 5.60 14.54 3.07
N SER A 24 4.95 13.38 3.01
CA SER A 24 4.61 12.66 1.78
C SER A 24 3.25 13.06 1.21
N TRP A 25 2.45 13.82 1.97
CA TRP A 25 1.14 14.26 1.52
C TRP A 25 1.25 15.33 0.43
N PRO A 26 0.50 15.22 -0.68
CA PRO A 26 0.47 16.25 -1.70
C PRO A 26 -0.25 17.51 -1.16
N LEU A 27 0.51 18.56 -0.82
CA LEU A 27 0.03 19.86 -0.33
C LEU A 27 -1.14 20.43 -1.14
N THR A 28 -2.32 20.63 -0.57
CA THR A 28 -3.43 21.25 -1.29
C THR A 28 -3.09 22.69 -1.66
N GLU A 29 -3.32 23.10 -2.91
CA GLU A 29 -3.31 24.50 -3.30
C GLU A 29 -4.57 25.15 -2.70
N SER A 30 -4.43 25.74 -1.52
CA SER A 30 -5.55 26.39 -0.82
C SER A 30 -5.62 27.87 -1.21
N SER A 31 -6.81 28.44 -1.26
CA SER A 31 -7.11 29.85 -1.53
C SER A 31 -6.69 30.84 -0.41
N ARG A 32 -5.63 30.54 0.37
CA ARG A 32 -5.11 31.41 1.45
C ARG A 32 -4.07 32.40 0.92
N PRO A 33 -3.84 33.56 1.59
CA PRO A 33 -2.92 34.58 1.11
C PRO A 33 -1.50 34.02 0.85
N TRP A 34 -1.00 34.30 -0.35
CA TRP A 34 0.24 33.77 -0.96
C TRP A 34 1.48 33.75 -0.04
N ARG A 35 1.63 34.77 0.82
CA ARG A 35 2.85 34.96 1.62
C ARG A 35 2.98 33.99 2.81
N SER A 36 1.86 33.63 3.45
CA SER A 36 1.87 32.68 4.59
C SER A 36 1.96 31.22 4.11
N GLN A 37 1.37 30.91 2.95
CA GLN A 37 1.49 29.58 2.34
C GLN A 37 2.90 29.27 1.86
N SER A 38 3.60 30.25 1.29
CA SER A 38 4.97 30.02 0.79
C SER A 38 5.90 29.53 1.90
N PHE A 39 5.87 30.16 3.08
CA PHE A 39 6.70 29.73 4.21
C PHE A 39 6.34 28.33 4.74
N LEU A 40 5.04 28.06 4.95
CA LEU A 40 4.60 26.74 5.43
C LEU A 40 4.85 25.62 4.42
N ALA A 41 4.70 25.89 3.12
CA ALA A 41 4.99 24.94 2.06
C ALA A 41 6.49 24.66 1.96
N THR A 42 7.34 25.69 2.02
CA THR A 42 8.80 25.52 2.04
C THR A 42 9.24 24.75 3.28
N ALA A 43 8.71 25.09 4.47
CA ALA A 43 9.00 24.38 5.71
C ALA A 43 8.58 22.89 5.63
N TYR A 44 7.41 22.60 5.07
CA TYR A 44 6.94 21.22 4.85
C TYR A 44 7.83 20.44 3.87
N ILE A 45 8.30 21.10 2.81
CA ILE A 45 9.22 20.49 1.85
C ILE A 45 10.56 20.16 2.49
N VAL A 46 11.11 21.09 3.28
CA VAL A 46 12.36 20.90 4.03
C VAL A 46 12.21 19.77 5.05
N TRP A 47 11.10 19.74 5.79
CA TRP A 47 10.79 18.68 6.75
C TRP A 47 10.76 17.29 6.09
N ALA A 48 10.10 17.17 4.94
CA ALA A 48 10.04 15.90 4.21
C ALA A 48 11.44 15.40 3.79
N TRP A 49 12.29 16.31 3.28
CA TRP A 49 13.67 15.97 2.92
C TRP A 49 14.52 15.62 4.13
N TYR A 50 14.32 16.30 5.25
CA TYR A 50 14.95 15.96 6.52
C TYR A 50 14.59 14.55 6.99
N VAL A 51 13.32 14.16 6.91
CA VAL A 51 12.86 12.80 7.27
C VAL A 51 13.50 11.75 6.35
N ILE A 52 13.57 11.99 5.04
CA ILE A 52 14.22 11.07 4.10
C ILE A 52 15.71 10.93 4.41
N ALA A 53 16.39 12.05 4.68
CA ALA A 53 17.81 12.06 5.01
C ALA A 53 18.10 11.35 6.35
N SER A 54 17.26 11.56 7.37
CA SER A 54 17.44 10.91 8.67
C SER A 54 17.29 9.40 8.56
N VAL A 55 16.32 8.90 7.79
CA VAL A 55 16.14 7.48 7.50
C VAL A 55 17.33 6.91 6.69
N ALA A 56 17.85 7.65 5.71
CA ALA A 56 19.04 7.22 4.97
C ALA A 56 20.27 7.08 5.88
N ILE A 57 20.46 8.04 6.78
CA ILE A 57 21.56 8.06 7.74
C ILE A 57 21.45 6.86 8.69
N THR A 58 20.27 6.57 9.25
CA THR A 58 20.08 5.42 10.14
C THR A 58 20.36 4.10 9.43
N ILE A 59 19.88 3.92 8.20
CA ILE A 59 20.18 2.74 7.37
C ILE A 59 21.69 2.60 7.13
N SER A 60 22.37 3.72 6.85
CA SER A 60 23.81 3.73 6.60
C SER A 60 24.61 3.29 7.83
N TYR A 61 24.26 3.84 9.01
CA TYR A 61 24.88 3.42 10.28
C TYR A 61 24.61 1.94 10.59
N GLN A 62 23.36 1.48 10.38
CA GLN A 62 22.99 0.10 10.68
C GLN A 62 23.64 -0.90 9.72
N THR A 63 23.79 -0.52 8.45
CA THR A 63 24.53 -1.31 7.45
C THR A 63 26.03 -1.35 7.77
N ALA A 64 26.62 -0.23 8.19
CA ALA A 64 28.02 -0.19 8.62
C ALA A 64 28.27 -1.05 9.87
N PHE A 65 27.34 -1.01 10.84
CA PHE A 65 27.40 -1.84 12.03
C PHE A 65 27.28 -3.33 11.71
N LEU A 66 26.40 -3.69 10.77
CA LEU A 66 26.26 -5.06 10.26
C LEU A 66 27.58 -5.62 9.73
N LEU A 67 28.25 -4.86 8.87
CA LEU A 67 29.51 -5.29 8.25
C LEU A 67 30.62 -5.55 9.28
N ASN A 68 30.61 -4.83 10.39
CA ASN A 68 31.59 -4.98 11.45
C ASN A 68 31.29 -6.15 12.43
N ASN A 69 30.05 -6.65 12.47
CA ASN A 69 29.59 -7.66 13.44
C ASN A 69 29.08 -8.96 12.80
N LEU A 70 29.50 -9.25 11.56
CA LEU A 70 29.08 -10.44 10.80
C LEU A 70 29.41 -11.77 11.50
N SER A 71 30.32 -11.77 12.47
CA SER A 71 30.72 -12.97 13.22
C SER A 71 29.62 -13.50 14.15
N ASP A 72 28.69 -12.65 14.57
CA ASP A 72 27.62 -13.05 15.50
C ASP A 72 26.28 -13.14 14.76
N ILE A 73 25.80 -14.37 14.55
CA ILE A 73 24.62 -14.68 13.73
C ILE A 73 23.35 -14.02 14.30
N ILE A 74 23.24 -13.93 15.63
CA ILE A 74 22.06 -13.37 16.30
C ILE A 74 22.01 -11.84 16.07
N ILE A 75 23.12 -11.15 16.37
CA ILE A 75 23.25 -9.69 16.19
C ILE A 75 23.11 -9.31 14.71
N THR A 76 23.71 -10.11 13.82
CA THR A 76 23.66 -9.88 12.38
C THR A 76 22.23 -9.91 11.87
N THR A 77 21.43 -10.89 12.29
CA THR A 77 20.08 -10.99 11.74
C THR A 77 19.11 -9.97 12.36
N GLU A 78 19.28 -9.61 13.65
CA GLU A 78 18.51 -8.52 14.27
C GLU A 78 18.70 -7.20 13.51
N ASN A 79 19.95 -6.87 13.20
CA ASN A 79 20.30 -5.69 12.43
C ASN A 79 19.89 -5.81 10.95
N CYS A 80 19.86 -7.02 10.39
CA CYS A 80 19.40 -7.25 9.04
C CYS A 80 17.89 -6.97 8.91
N CYS A 81 17.08 -7.42 9.88
CA CYS A 81 15.64 -7.22 9.87
C CYS A 81 15.24 -5.74 9.94
N THR A 82 15.88 -5.01 10.86
CA THR A 82 15.71 -3.55 11.01
C THR A 82 16.19 -2.79 9.78
N THR A 83 17.31 -3.19 9.19
CA THR A 83 17.82 -2.61 7.94
C THR A 83 16.84 -2.83 6.79
N PHE A 84 16.32 -4.04 6.60
CA PHE A 84 15.35 -4.32 5.53
C PHE A 84 14.03 -3.56 5.70
N MET A 85 13.50 -3.48 6.92
CA MET A 85 12.33 -2.65 7.25
C MET A 85 12.61 -1.16 6.97
N GLY A 86 13.81 -0.69 7.32
CA GLY A 86 14.29 0.65 7.03
C GLY A 86 14.35 0.92 5.52
N VAL A 87 14.96 0.03 4.74
CA VAL A 87 15.05 0.12 3.28
C VAL A 87 13.67 0.14 2.65
N LEU A 88 12.75 -0.72 3.10
CA LEU A 88 11.37 -0.74 2.59
C LEU A 88 10.68 0.61 2.81
N ASN A 89 10.78 1.16 4.01
CA ASN A 89 10.21 2.48 4.33
C ASN A 89 10.89 3.60 3.54
N PHE A 90 12.21 3.55 3.37
CA PHE A 90 12.97 4.51 2.57
C PHE A 90 12.55 4.50 1.10
N VAL A 91 12.44 3.31 0.48
CA VAL A 91 11.95 3.14 -0.89
C VAL A 91 10.53 3.70 -1.04
N ARG A 92 9.63 3.42 -0.09
CA ARG A 92 8.27 3.97 -0.07
C ARG A 92 8.27 5.50 -0.02
N LEU A 93 9.04 6.09 0.90
CA LEU A 93 9.14 7.54 1.06
C LEU A 93 9.70 8.22 -0.18
N ILE A 94 10.80 7.68 -0.74
CA ILE A 94 11.40 8.20 -1.98
C ILE A 94 10.42 8.10 -3.14
N HIS A 95 9.76 6.95 -3.32
CA HIS A 95 8.82 6.77 -4.42
C HIS A 95 7.65 7.76 -4.34
N LEU A 96 7.02 7.90 -3.16
CA LEU A 96 5.93 8.86 -2.95
C LEU A 96 6.39 10.30 -3.18
N ARG A 97 7.62 10.63 -2.77
CA ARG A 97 8.18 11.98 -2.90
C ARG A 97 8.53 12.34 -4.35
N LEU A 98 9.22 11.45 -5.06
CA LEU A 98 9.61 11.68 -6.45
C LEU A 98 8.39 11.75 -7.37
N ASN A 99 7.37 10.92 -7.10
CA ASN A 99 6.14 10.88 -7.89
C ASN A 99 4.98 11.69 -7.28
N GLN A 100 5.26 12.68 -6.42
CA GLN A 100 4.24 13.41 -5.67
C GLN A 100 3.18 14.09 -6.57
N ARG A 101 3.56 14.58 -7.76
CA ARG A 101 2.62 15.15 -8.74
C ARG A 101 1.67 14.10 -9.30
N LYS A 102 2.21 12.93 -9.68
CA LYS A 102 1.41 11.81 -10.17
C LYS A 102 0.47 11.29 -9.08
N PHE A 103 0.95 11.19 -7.85
CA PHE A 103 0.13 10.79 -6.70
C PHE A 103 -1.04 11.74 -6.45
N ARG A 104 -0.80 13.05 -6.55
CA ARG A 104 -1.88 14.06 -6.48
C ARG A 104 -2.92 13.83 -7.56
N GLN A 105 -2.47 13.74 -8.82
CA GLN A 105 -3.38 13.53 -9.95
C GLN A 105 -4.19 12.25 -9.74
N LEU A 106 -3.58 11.16 -9.28
CA LEU A 106 -4.30 9.92 -8.97
C LEU A 106 -5.37 10.13 -7.89
N ILE A 107 -5.10 10.89 -6.83
CA ILE A 107 -6.08 11.16 -5.76
C ILE A 107 -7.22 12.06 -6.24
N GLU A 108 -6.90 13.12 -6.99
CA GLU A 108 -7.90 14.04 -7.55
C GLU A 108 -8.80 13.31 -8.54
N ASN A 109 -8.19 12.48 -9.38
CA ASN A 109 -8.85 11.65 -10.39
C ASN A 109 -9.65 10.48 -9.83
N PHE A 110 -9.31 10.04 -8.62
CA PHE A 110 -9.91 8.85 -8.03
C PHE A 110 -11.43 8.93 -7.95
N SER A 111 -12.00 10.06 -7.53
CA SER A 111 -13.45 10.18 -7.34
C SER A 111 -14.25 10.13 -8.65
N TYR A 112 -13.63 10.45 -9.78
CA TYR A 112 -14.31 10.62 -11.06
C TYR A 112 -13.81 9.72 -12.20
N GLU A 113 -12.68 9.04 -12.04
CA GLU A 113 -12.15 8.11 -13.05
C GLU A 113 -12.10 6.67 -12.55
N ILE A 114 -12.57 6.36 -11.33
CA ILE A 114 -12.46 5.01 -10.77
C ILE A 114 -13.08 3.93 -11.65
N TRP A 115 -14.12 4.27 -12.43
CA TRP A 115 -14.76 3.36 -13.38
C TRP A 115 -14.00 3.25 -14.71
N ILE A 116 -13.01 4.10 -14.99
CA ILE A 116 -12.26 4.08 -16.25
C ILE A 116 -11.15 3.02 -16.15
N PRO A 117 -11.09 2.03 -17.06
CA PRO A 117 -10.06 0.99 -17.01
C PRO A 117 -8.62 1.55 -17.05
N ASP A 118 -8.40 2.63 -17.80
CA ASP A 118 -7.11 3.31 -17.85
C ASP A 118 -6.67 3.91 -16.51
N PHE A 119 -7.62 4.32 -15.66
CA PHE A 119 -7.30 4.82 -14.32
C PHE A 119 -6.78 3.68 -13.43
N ALA A 120 -7.42 2.51 -13.47
CA ALA A 120 -6.97 1.33 -12.76
C ALA A 120 -5.52 0.98 -13.14
N LYS A 121 -5.19 1.05 -14.44
CA LYS A 121 -3.82 0.82 -14.94
C LYS A 121 -2.82 1.86 -14.43
N ARG A 122 -3.17 3.15 -14.45
CA ARG A 122 -2.31 4.21 -13.90
C ARG A 122 -2.07 4.05 -12.40
N LEU A 123 -3.10 3.66 -11.66
CA LEU A 123 -3.03 3.39 -10.23
C LEU A 123 -2.12 2.20 -9.96
N GLU A 124 -2.29 1.11 -10.72
CA GLU A 124 -1.47 -0.08 -10.66
C GLU A 124 0.00 0.25 -10.95
N ASP A 125 0.31 0.88 -12.08
CA ASP A 125 1.68 1.24 -12.47
C ASP A 125 2.39 2.11 -11.43
N PHE A 126 1.65 2.98 -10.73
CA PHE A 126 2.20 3.79 -9.64
C PHE A 126 2.54 2.95 -8.40
N PHE A 127 1.68 2.02 -7.99
CA PHE A 127 1.91 1.25 -6.76
C PHE A 127 2.81 0.03 -6.97
N ASN A 128 2.81 -0.56 -8.17
CA ASN A 128 3.53 -1.77 -8.53
C ASN A 128 4.97 -1.88 -7.97
N PRO A 129 5.89 -0.89 -8.14
CA PRO A 129 7.24 -1.00 -7.59
C PRO A 129 7.28 -1.09 -6.06
N ILE A 130 6.40 -0.36 -5.36
CA ILE A 130 6.29 -0.42 -3.89
C ILE A 130 5.76 -1.78 -3.45
N LEU A 131 4.77 -2.31 -4.17
CA LEU A 131 4.16 -3.61 -3.87
C LEU A 131 5.19 -4.73 -3.98
N LEU A 132 5.96 -4.73 -5.06
CA LEU A 132 7.02 -5.71 -5.29
C LEU A 132 8.08 -5.66 -4.17
N ALA A 133 8.56 -4.47 -3.82
CA ALA A 133 9.51 -4.30 -2.72
C ALA A 133 8.94 -4.80 -1.39
N ASN A 134 7.67 -4.50 -1.09
CA ASN A 134 7.03 -4.97 0.14
C ASN A 134 6.92 -6.49 0.21
N LEU A 135 6.50 -7.12 -0.90
CA LEU A 135 6.31 -8.57 -0.99
C LEU A 135 7.63 -9.32 -0.83
N THR A 136 8.65 -8.89 -1.58
CA THR A 136 9.97 -9.51 -1.56
C THR A 136 10.61 -9.37 -0.19
N ILE A 137 10.66 -8.15 0.37
CA ILE A 137 11.26 -7.90 1.68
C ILE A 137 10.52 -8.65 2.80
N SER A 138 9.18 -8.65 2.79
CA SER A 138 8.40 -9.37 3.81
C SER A 138 8.64 -10.87 3.76
N SER A 139 8.74 -11.47 2.56
CA SER A 139 9.04 -12.90 2.41
C SER A 139 10.42 -13.27 2.96
N VAL A 140 11.45 -12.47 2.66
CA VAL A 140 12.81 -12.66 3.17
C VAL A 140 12.85 -12.51 4.69
N LEU A 141 12.17 -11.51 5.24
CA LEU A 141 12.07 -11.29 6.69
C LEU A 141 11.42 -12.48 7.41
N ILE A 142 10.30 -13.00 6.90
CA ILE A 142 9.62 -14.16 7.50
C ILE A 142 10.54 -15.38 7.49
N CYS A 143 11.22 -15.65 6.37
CA CYS A 143 12.16 -16.76 6.26
C CYS A 143 13.35 -16.63 7.22
N MET A 144 13.99 -15.45 7.25
CA MET A 144 15.16 -15.18 8.10
C MET A 144 14.80 -15.29 9.58
N VAL A 145 13.74 -14.63 10.03
CA VAL A 145 13.32 -14.68 11.45
C VAL A 145 12.87 -16.09 11.82
N GLY A 146 12.14 -16.78 10.95
CA GLY A 146 11.75 -18.17 11.17
C GLY A 146 12.97 -19.08 11.40
N PHE A 147 14.00 -18.94 10.56
CA PHE A 147 15.24 -19.72 10.69
C PHE A 147 15.92 -19.48 12.04
N GLN A 148 16.04 -18.22 12.45
CA GLN A 148 16.64 -17.89 13.75
C GLN A 148 15.91 -18.48 14.95
N ILE A 149 14.58 -18.55 14.90
CA ILE A 149 13.79 -19.16 15.99
C ILE A 149 14.15 -20.63 16.17
N ILE A 150 14.50 -21.34 15.08
CA ILE A 150 14.88 -22.76 15.12
C ILE A 150 16.34 -22.94 15.54
N THR A 151 17.26 -22.17 14.94
CA THR A 151 18.71 -22.34 15.15
C THR A 151 19.19 -21.70 16.45
N GLY A 152 18.43 -20.77 17.02
CA GLY A 152 18.73 -20.08 18.26
C GLY A 152 18.74 -21.00 19.49
N LYS A 153 19.88 -21.61 19.78
CA LYS A 153 20.12 -22.36 21.03
C LYS A 153 20.50 -21.35 22.13
N ASN A 154 19.87 -21.42 23.30
CA ASN A 154 20.11 -20.55 24.48
C ASN A 154 19.82 -19.04 24.31
N MET A 155 18.86 -18.65 23.47
CA MET A 155 18.45 -17.24 23.40
C MET A 155 17.69 -16.78 24.65
N PHE A 156 17.88 -15.51 25.03
CA PHE A 156 17.07 -14.88 26.08
C PHE A 156 15.62 -14.70 25.63
N ILE A 157 14.69 -14.71 26.58
CA ILE A 157 13.26 -14.49 26.31
C ILE A 157 12.99 -13.18 25.54
N GLY A 158 13.82 -12.15 25.77
CA GLY A 158 13.73 -10.86 25.10
C GLY A 158 13.91 -10.96 23.58
N ASP A 159 14.78 -11.84 23.09
CA ASP A 159 15.07 -11.95 21.67
C ASP A 159 13.94 -12.67 20.91
N TYR A 160 13.29 -13.66 21.55
CA TYR A 160 12.08 -14.28 21.01
C TYR A 160 10.93 -13.27 20.88
N VAL A 161 10.73 -12.41 21.89
CA VAL A 161 9.70 -11.37 21.85
C VAL A 161 9.96 -10.40 20.70
N LYS A 162 11.21 -9.97 20.50
CA LYS A 162 11.58 -9.11 19.35
C LYS A 162 11.26 -9.77 18.01
N PHE A 163 11.59 -11.04 17.83
CA PHE A 163 11.31 -11.78 16.59
C PHE A 163 9.81 -11.89 16.29
N ILE A 164 8.99 -12.13 17.32
CA ILE A 164 7.53 -12.11 17.18
C ILE A 164 7.04 -10.72 16.76
N ILE A 165 7.60 -9.66 17.34
CA ILE A 165 7.28 -8.28 16.95
C ILE A 165 7.67 -8.02 15.48
N TYR A 166 8.82 -8.49 15.01
CA TYR A 166 9.21 -8.33 13.61
C TYR A 166 8.27 -9.07 12.65
N ILE A 167 7.97 -10.34 12.90
CA ILE A 167 7.06 -11.11 12.05
C ILE A 167 5.67 -10.47 12.05
N SER A 168 5.12 -10.11 13.22
CA SER A 168 3.81 -9.46 13.30
C SER A 168 3.80 -8.11 12.58
N SER A 169 4.89 -7.35 12.65
CA SER A 169 5.01 -6.08 11.91
C SER A 169 5.05 -6.28 10.39
N ALA A 170 5.73 -7.31 9.89
CA ALA A 170 5.77 -7.62 8.45
C ALA A 170 4.41 -8.14 7.96
N LEU A 171 3.77 -9.02 8.73
CA LEU A 171 2.44 -9.56 8.42
C LEU A 171 1.37 -8.47 8.44
N SER A 172 1.39 -7.58 9.43
CA SER A 172 0.43 -6.47 9.50
C SER A 172 0.58 -5.50 8.33
N GLN A 173 1.80 -5.16 7.92
CA GLN A 173 2.03 -4.33 6.73
C GLN A 173 1.49 -4.98 5.46
N LEU A 174 1.70 -6.28 5.29
CA LEU A 174 1.20 -7.00 4.14
C LEU A 174 -0.33 -7.14 4.18
N TYR A 175 -0.89 -7.41 5.36
CA TYR A 175 -2.33 -7.53 5.58
C TYR A 175 -3.05 -6.21 5.26
N VAL A 176 -2.63 -5.10 5.87
CA VAL A 176 -3.22 -3.77 5.64
C VAL A 176 -3.16 -3.43 4.15
N LEU A 177 -2.06 -3.74 3.50
CA LEU A 177 -1.93 -3.53 2.07
C LEU A 177 -3.00 -4.34 1.30
N CYS A 178 -3.01 -5.67 1.46
CA CYS A 178 -3.94 -6.57 0.78
C CYS A 178 -5.42 -6.26 1.08
N GLU A 179 -5.75 -5.87 2.31
CA GLU A 179 -7.09 -5.44 2.71
C GLU A 179 -7.53 -4.21 1.92
N ASN A 180 -6.65 -3.21 1.75
CA ASN A 180 -6.97 -2.01 0.98
C ASN A 180 -7.25 -2.31 -0.50
N GLY A 181 -6.51 -3.25 -1.11
CA GLY A 181 -6.80 -3.68 -2.49
C GLY A 181 -8.10 -4.48 -2.60
N ASP A 182 -8.38 -5.34 -1.63
CA ASP A 182 -9.63 -6.09 -1.57
C ASP A 182 -10.84 -5.15 -1.41
N ALA A 183 -10.72 -4.16 -0.53
CA ALA A 183 -11.70 -3.09 -0.36
C ALA A 183 -11.91 -2.30 -1.66
N LEU A 184 -10.86 -1.99 -2.40
CA LEU A 184 -10.95 -1.30 -3.68
C LEU A 184 -11.67 -2.14 -4.75
N ILE A 185 -11.39 -3.45 -4.82
CA ILE A 185 -12.09 -4.39 -5.69
C ILE A 185 -13.57 -4.48 -5.32
N LYS A 186 -13.88 -4.58 -4.02
CA LYS A 186 -15.25 -4.66 -3.52
C LYS A 186 -16.03 -3.37 -3.81
N GLN A 187 -15.47 -2.21 -3.49
CA GLN A 187 -16.12 -0.91 -3.71
C GLN A 187 -16.33 -0.60 -5.19
N SER A 188 -15.34 -0.93 -6.05
CA SER A 188 -15.51 -0.76 -7.51
C SER A 188 -16.62 -1.65 -8.06
N THR A 189 -16.74 -2.90 -7.58
CA THR A 189 -17.82 -3.83 -7.97
C THR A 189 -19.20 -3.34 -7.49
N LEU A 190 -19.30 -2.86 -6.24
CA LEU A 190 -20.54 -2.31 -5.68
C LEU A 190 -21.01 -1.07 -6.46
N THR A 191 -20.07 -0.26 -6.96
CA THR A 191 -20.39 0.93 -7.77
C THR A 191 -21.18 0.55 -9.03
N ALA A 192 -20.84 -0.57 -9.67
CA ALA A 192 -21.57 -1.08 -10.83
C ALA A 192 -23.03 -1.44 -10.48
N GLN A 193 -23.24 -2.07 -9.32
CA GLN A 193 -24.57 -2.45 -8.84
C GLN A 193 -25.42 -1.21 -8.54
N ILE A 194 -24.86 -0.23 -7.83
CA ILE A 194 -25.56 1.02 -7.50
C ILE A 194 -25.93 1.80 -8.77
N LEU A 195 -25.02 1.88 -9.76
CA LEU A 195 -25.30 2.52 -11.04
C LEU A 195 -26.39 1.78 -11.82
N TYR A 196 -26.46 0.45 -11.73
CA TYR A 196 -27.54 -0.31 -12.35
C TYR A 196 -28.90 -0.04 -11.67
N GLU A 197 -28.91 0.00 -10.33
CA GLU A 197 -30.11 0.24 -9.52
C GLU A 197 -30.65 1.67 -9.58
N CYS A 198 -29.90 2.63 -10.14
CA CYS A 198 -30.30 4.05 -10.17
C CYS A 198 -31.45 4.39 -11.15
N GLN A 199 -32.18 3.39 -11.65
CA GLN A 199 -33.36 3.53 -12.52
C GLN A 199 -33.12 4.41 -13.77
N TRP A 200 -31.90 4.38 -14.30
CA TRP A 200 -31.46 5.15 -15.47
C TRP A 200 -32.22 4.83 -16.77
N GLU A 201 -32.93 3.71 -16.80
CA GLU A 201 -33.64 3.19 -17.97
C GLU A 201 -34.87 4.02 -18.36
N GLY A 202 -35.40 4.82 -17.42
CA GLY A 202 -36.59 5.65 -17.62
C GLY A 202 -37.82 4.79 -17.85
N SER A 203 -38.51 4.40 -16.78
CA SER A 203 -39.86 3.86 -16.91
C SER A 203 -40.82 5.05 -17.05
N ASP A 204 -41.54 5.12 -18.18
CA ASP A 204 -42.69 6.03 -18.40
C ASP A 204 -43.87 5.74 -17.45
N ARG A 205 -43.72 4.83 -16.49
CA ARG A 205 -44.73 4.47 -15.51
C ARG A 205 -44.11 4.51 -14.12
N ILE A 206 -44.27 5.65 -13.45
CA ILE A 206 -44.84 5.82 -12.10
C ILE A 206 -44.47 7.23 -11.63
N GLU A 207 -45.51 7.97 -11.25
CA GLU A 207 -45.47 9.32 -10.70
C GLU A 207 -44.75 9.39 -9.33
N ILE A 208 -44.53 10.66 -8.93
CA ILE A 208 -44.35 11.18 -7.57
C ILE A 208 -42.90 11.52 -7.19
N HIS A 209 -42.61 12.82 -7.38
CA HIS A 209 -41.55 13.65 -6.77
C HIS A 209 -40.07 13.28 -7.04
N SER A 210 -39.49 14.06 -7.96
CA SER A 210 -38.06 14.36 -8.12
C SER A 210 -37.16 13.32 -8.80
N PHE A 211 -37.39 13.06 -10.09
CA PHE A 211 -36.26 12.86 -11.00
C PHE A 211 -36.65 13.30 -12.41
N THR A 212 -36.05 14.38 -12.89
CA THR A 212 -36.27 14.93 -14.25
C THR A 212 -36.01 13.86 -15.33
N PRO A 213 -36.69 13.92 -16.50
CA PRO A 213 -36.40 13.03 -17.61
C PRO A 213 -34.91 13.09 -17.95
N THR A 214 -34.23 11.97 -17.75
CA THR A 214 -32.79 11.89 -17.93
C THR A 214 -32.49 12.13 -19.41
N SER A 215 -31.82 13.24 -19.73
CA SER A 215 -31.41 13.57 -21.10
C SER A 215 -30.71 12.36 -21.74
N LYS A 216 -30.95 12.11 -23.03
CA LYS A 216 -30.29 11.02 -23.80
C LYS A 216 -28.77 11.00 -23.59
N ARG A 217 -28.15 12.16 -23.37
CA ARG A 217 -26.73 12.30 -23.03
C ARG A 217 -26.37 11.67 -21.67
N ILE A 218 -27.15 11.94 -20.64
CA ILE A 218 -26.92 11.41 -19.28
C ILE A 218 -27.17 9.90 -19.27
N ARG A 219 -28.22 9.42 -19.98
CA ARG A 219 -28.51 7.99 -20.13
C ARG A 219 -27.32 7.24 -20.76
N ASN A 220 -26.75 7.78 -21.84
CA ASN A 220 -25.57 7.21 -22.47
C ASN A 220 -24.34 7.23 -21.56
N GLN A 221 -24.17 8.27 -20.74
CA GLN A 221 -23.07 8.34 -19.77
C GLN A 221 -23.20 7.28 -18.68
N ILE A 222 -24.40 7.11 -18.08
CA ILE A 222 -24.63 6.08 -17.06
C ILE A 222 -24.43 4.69 -17.67
N TRP A 223 -24.95 4.45 -18.87
CA TRP A 223 -24.75 3.18 -19.57
C TRP A 223 -23.26 2.85 -19.78
N PHE A 224 -22.47 3.83 -20.21
CA PHE A 224 -21.01 3.70 -20.33
C PHE A 224 -20.35 3.42 -18.98
N MET A 225 -20.73 4.13 -17.92
CA MET A 225 -20.22 3.90 -16.56
C MET A 225 -20.55 2.48 -16.06
N ILE A 226 -21.75 1.97 -16.32
CA ILE A 226 -22.16 0.59 -15.99
C ILE A 226 -21.26 -0.41 -16.73
N LEU A 227 -21.08 -0.25 -18.05
CA LEU A 227 -20.21 -1.14 -18.83
C LEU A 227 -18.78 -1.18 -18.32
N CYS A 228 -18.21 -0.01 -17.98
CA CYS A 228 -16.84 0.04 -17.50
C CYS A 228 -16.69 -0.47 -16.06
N SER A 229 -17.65 -0.19 -15.18
CA SER A 229 -17.62 -0.63 -13.77
C SER A 229 -17.81 -2.13 -13.57
N GLN A 230 -18.28 -2.88 -14.58
CA GLN A 230 -18.28 -4.34 -14.56
C GLN A 230 -16.87 -4.95 -14.52
N GLN A 231 -15.84 -4.19 -14.89
CA GLN A 231 -14.46 -4.58 -14.67
C GLN A 231 -13.96 -3.97 -13.34
N PRO A 232 -13.84 -4.75 -12.27
CA PRO A 232 -13.39 -4.23 -10.98
C PRO A 232 -11.95 -3.74 -11.08
N VAL A 233 -11.64 -2.68 -10.33
CA VAL A 233 -10.30 -2.11 -10.23
C VAL A 233 -9.42 -3.11 -9.49
N ARG A 234 -8.56 -3.83 -10.22
CA ARG A 234 -7.61 -4.79 -9.66
C ARG A 234 -6.22 -4.21 -9.76
N ILE A 235 -5.56 -4.06 -8.62
CA ILE A 235 -4.13 -3.73 -8.57
C ILE A 235 -3.37 -5.05 -8.52
N THR A 236 -2.35 -5.23 -9.36
CA THR A 236 -1.47 -6.40 -9.30
C THR A 236 -0.04 -6.01 -8.96
N ALA A 237 0.68 -6.92 -8.29
CA ALA A 237 2.12 -6.85 -8.17
C ALA A 237 2.74 -7.51 -9.42
N PHE A 238 3.22 -6.67 -10.33
CA PHE A 238 3.93 -7.05 -11.56
C PHE A 238 3.19 -8.10 -12.42
N LYS A 239 1.85 -8.10 -12.41
CA LYS A 239 0.96 -9.07 -13.09
C LYS A 239 1.08 -10.53 -12.61
N PHE A 240 1.87 -10.81 -11.58
CA PHE A 240 2.00 -12.16 -11.02
C PHE A 240 0.94 -12.46 -9.95
N SER A 241 0.53 -11.45 -9.18
CA SER A 241 -0.42 -11.62 -8.08
C SER A 241 -1.31 -10.40 -7.91
N THR A 242 -2.62 -10.60 -7.85
CA THR A 242 -3.60 -9.55 -7.55
C THR A 242 -3.52 -9.20 -6.08
N LEU A 243 -3.64 -7.92 -5.76
CA LEU A 243 -3.58 -7.43 -4.40
C LEU A 243 -4.92 -7.70 -3.70
N SER A 244 -5.00 -8.86 -3.05
CA SER A 244 -6.19 -9.35 -2.37
C SER A 244 -5.82 -10.14 -1.12
N LEU A 245 -6.81 -10.37 -0.25
CA LEU A 245 -6.65 -11.26 0.91
C LEU A 245 -6.35 -12.71 0.50
N GLN A 246 -6.83 -13.14 -0.66
CA GLN A 246 -6.49 -14.46 -1.21
C GLN A 246 -4.99 -14.58 -1.51
N SER A 247 -4.41 -13.55 -2.14
CA SER A 247 -2.98 -13.51 -2.43
C SER A 247 -2.14 -13.40 -1.16
N PHE A 248 -2.60 -12.65 -0.14
CA PHE A 248 -1.95 -12.61 1.18
C PHE A 248 -1.75 -14.03 1.74
N THR A 249 -2.81 -14.83 1.77
CA THR A 249 -2.74 -16.22 2.26
C THR A 249 -1.83 -17.09 1.41
N ALA A 250 -1.82 -16.90 0.09
CA ALA A 250 -0.91 -17.63 -0.80
C ALA A 250 0.56 -17.28 -0.55
N ILE A 251 0.87 -15.99 -0.36
CA ILE A 251 2.23 -15.52 -0.03
C ILE A 251 2.68 -16.07 1.33
N LEU A 252 1.79 -16.08 2.32
CA LEU A 252 2.09 -16.63 3.63
C LEU A 252 2.35 -18.15 3.56
N SER A 253 1.49 -18.89 2.85
CA SER A 253 1.64 -20.33 2.67
C SER A 253 2.94 -20.69 1.93
N THR A 254 3.29 -19.95 0.89
CA THR A 254 4.56 -20.15 0.16
C THR A 254 5.77 -19.83 1.04
N SER A 255 5.74 -18.74 1.81
CA SER A 255 6.81 -18.39 2.76
C SER A 255 7.01 -19.48 3.83
N ILE A 256 5.91 -20.01 4.40
CA ILE A 256 5.95 -21.12 5.36
C ILE A 256 6.49 -22.40 4.70
N SER A 257 6.15 -22.65 3.45
CA SER A 257 6.65 -23.81 2.70
C SER A 257 8.16 -23.72 2.48
N TYR A 258 8.67 -22.57 2.03
CA TYR A 258 10.12 -22.32 1.90
C TYR A 258 10.84 -22.44 3.23
N PHE A 259 10.26 -21.90 4.30
CA PHE A 259 10.78 -22.05 5.65
C PHE A 259 10.85 -23.52 6.08
N THR A 260 9.81 -24.30 5.83
CA THR A 260 9.77 -25.73 6.18
C THR A 260 10.82 -26.53 5.40
N LEU A 261 11.04 -26.19 4.12
CA LEU A 261 12.11 -26.77 3.31
C LEU A 261 13.50 -26.41 3.84
N LEU A 262 13.74 -25.14 4.17
CA LEU A 262 15.01 -24.70 4.76
C LEU A 262 15.27 -25.43 6.08
N ARG A 263 14.23 -25.58 6.89
CA ARG A 263 14.26 -26.35 8.13
C ARG A 263 14.64 -27.82 7.87
N SER A 264 13.98 -28.50 6.93
CA SER A 264 14.25 -29.92 6.68
C SER A 264 15.69 -30.14 6.19
N VAL A 265 16.18 -29.28 5.30
CA VAL A 265 17.58 -29.34 4.82
C VAL A 265 18.56 -29.17 5.98
N TYR A 266 18.33 -28.21 6.87
CA TYR A 266 19.19 -27.98 8.04
C TYR A 266 19.23 -29.20 8.99
N PHE A 267 18.08 -29.79 9.30
CA PHE A 267 18.01 -30.95 10.19
C PHE A 267 18.55 -32.24 9.56
N ASP A 268 18.45 -32.40 8.24
CA ASP A 268 19.05 -33.52 7.53
C ASP A 268 20.58 -33.44 7.49
N ASP A 269 21.15 -32.23 7.45
CA ASP A 269 22.60 -32.03 7.57
C ASP A 269 23.11 -32.32 8.99
N GLU A 270 22.42 -31.89 10.05
CA GLU A 270 22.79 -32.27 11.44
C GLU A 270 22.82 -33.81 11.60
N LYS A 271 21.85 -34.54 11.03
CA LYS A 271 21.81 -36.02 11.09
C LYS A 271 22.89 -36.75 10.30
N LYS A 272 23.55 -36.10 9.34
CA LYS A 272 24.68 -36.70 8.59
C LYS A 272 26.03 -36.51 9.29
N LEU A 273 26.08 -35.60 10.25
CA LEU A 273 27.27 -35.28 11.04
C LEU A 273 27.38 -36.12 12.33
N ASP A 274 26.28 -36.74 12.75
CA ASP A 274 26.19 -37.73 13.84
C ASP A 274 26.27 -39.18 13.32
#